data_AF-A0A090R194-F1
#
_entry.id   AF-A0A090R194-F1
#
_cell.length_a   1.000
_cell.length_b   1.000
_cell.length_c   1.000
_cell.angle_alpha   90.00
_cell.angle_beta   90.00
_cell.angle_gamma   90.00
#
_symmetry.space_group_name_H-M   'P 1'
#
loop_
_entity.id
_entity.type
_entity.pdbx_description
1 polymer ?
#
loop_
_entity_poly.entity_id
_entity_poly.type
_entity_poly.pdbx_seq_one_letter_code
_entity_poly.pdbx_strand_id
1 'polypeptide(L)'
;MTEQTDLDAYVETLAGVFEAYPFAGISVGLAYHPLKTLPEAVFQTLLRKLVVRIPTVYNYHIRNQNAQVFESLEEVFACHRGAKAHCHISHLKFAGATHIGQVDARFAQFQP
;
A
#
# COMPACT_ATOMS: atom_id res chain seq x y z
N MET A 1 -13.10 -8.05 -24.16
CA MET A 1 -13.65 -8.79 -23.01
C MET A 1 -12.61 -8.76 -21.92
N THR A 2 -12.72 -7.86 -20.95
CA THR A 2 -11.87 -7.92 -19.76
C THR A 2 -12.46 -8.98 -18.86
N GLU A 3 -11.78 -10.11 -18.69
CA GLU A 3 -12.09 -11.00 -17.57
C GLU A 3 -12.05 -10.14 -16.30
N GLN A 4 -13.21 -9.99 -15.68
CA GLN A 4 -13.31 -9.27 -14.43
C GLN A 4 -12.64 -10.16 -13.38
N THR A 5 -11.41 -9.83 -13.02
CA THR A 5 -10.63 -10.60 -12.05
C THR A 5 -11.42 -10.74 -10.77
N ASP A 6 -11.74 -11.98 -10.39
CA ASP A 6 -12.35 -12.29 -9.11
C ASP A 6 -11.32 -12.04 -8.01
N LEU A 7 -11.44 -10.89 -7.36
CA LEU A 7 -10.53 -10.48 -6.28
C LEU A 7 -10.68 -11.38 -5.06
N ASP A 8 -11.85 -11.98 -4.82
CA ASP A 8 -12.07 -12.86 -3.68
C ASP A 8 -11.33 -14.18 -3.88
N ALA A 9 -11.44 -14.78 -5.07
CA ALA A 9 -10.67 -15.97 -5.42
C ALA A 9 -9.14 -15.74 -5.34
N TYR A 10 -8.68 -14.56 -5.78
CA TYR A 10 -7.25 -14.20 -5.69
C TYR A 10 -6.78 -14.06 -4.23
N VAL A 11 -7.59 -13.42 -3.37
CA VAL A 11 -7.29 -13.26 -1.95
C VAL A 11 -7.22 -14.61 -1.25
N GLU A 12 -8.18 -15.51 -1.48
CA GLU A 12 -8.16 -16.85 -0.86
C GLU A 12 -7.00 -17.71 -1.37
N THR A 13 -6.59 -17.54 -2.65
CA THR A 13 -5.39 -18.21 -3.17
C THR A 13 -4.14 -17.78 -2.38
N LEU A 14 -3.94 -16.48 -2.18
CA LEU A 14 -2.81 -15.98 -1.39
C LEU A 14 -2.90 -16.36 0.09
N ALA A 15 -4.12 -16.39 0.64
CA ALA A 15 -4.34 -16.79 2.02
C ALA A 15 -3.99 -18.28 2.24
N GLY A 16 -4.36 -19.15 1.31
CA GLY A 16 -3.96 -20.56 1.34
C GLY A 16 -2.44 -20.75 1.26
N VAL A 17 -1.74 -19.92 0.46
CA VAL A 17 -0.27 -19.91 0.43
C VAL A 17 0.30 -19.47 1.78
N PHE A 18 -0.25 -18.42 2.40
CA PHE A 18 0.18 -17.96 3.73
C PHE A 18 -0.06 -19.01 4.81
N GLU A 19 -1.20 -19.70 4.80
CA GLU A 19 -1.54 -20.73 5.79
C GLU A 19 -0.64 -21.97 5.65
N ALA A 20 -0.32 -22.37 4.42
CA ALA A 20 0.61 -23.45 4.16
C ALA A 20 2.08 -23.06 4.43
N TYR A 21 2.43 -21.81 4.14
CA TYR A 21 3.79 -21.27 4.23
C TYR A 21 3.77 -19.85 4.83
N PRO A 22 3.72 -19.72 6.17
CA PRO A 22 3.64 -18.42 6.82
C PRO A 22 4.85 -17.53 6.49
N PHE A 23 4.58 -16.34 5.99
CA PHE A 23 5.60 -15.31 5.71
C PHE A 23 5.43 -14.10 6.64
N ALA A 24 6.56 -13.45 6.95
CA ALA A 24 6.59 -12.32 7.88
C ALA A 24 5.92 -11.04 7.34
N GLY A 25 5.68 -10.95 6.03
CA GLY A 25 4.99 -9.81 5.45
C GLY A 25 4.86 -9.85 3.93
N ILE A 26 4.14 -8.87 3.40
CA ILE A 26 3.90 -8.65 1.97
C ILE A 26 4.47 -7.28 1.58
N SER A 27 5.33 -7.26 0.57
CA SER A 27 5.83 -6.00 -0.01
C SER A 27 4.95 -5.55 -1.17
N VAL A 28 4.52 -4.29 -1.14
CA VAL A 28 3.66 -3.68 -2.16
C VAL A 28 4.35 -2.47 -2.78
N GLY A 29 4.53 -2.48 -4.10
CA GLY A 29 5.19 -1.42 -4.85
C GLY A 29 4.22 -0.62 -5.72
N LEU A 30 3.65 0.47 -5.19
CA LEU A 30 2.62 1.26 -5.87
C LEU A 30 3.17 2.20 -6.94
N ALA A 31 4.44 2.57 -6.82
CA ALA A 31 5.14 3.40 -7.81
C ALA A 31 5.51 2.64 -9.10
N TYR A 32 5.33 1.32 -9.14
CA TYR A 32 5.80 0.45 -10.22
C TYR A 32 4.66 -0.31 -10.91
N HIS A 33 4.85 -0.65 -12.18
CA HIS A 33 3.96 -1.58 -12.86
C HIS A 33 4.03 -2.98 -12.22
N PRO A 34 2.92 -3.74 -12.21
CA PRO A 34 1.63 -3.40 -12.82
C PRO A 34 0.74 -2.49 -11.95
N LEU A 35 1.00 -2.40 -10.63
CA LEU A 35 0.12 -1.69 -9.67
C LEU A 35 -0.04 -0.19 -9.97
N LYS A 36 0.99 0.45 -10.51
CA LYS A 36 0.97 1.86 -10.93
C LYS A 36 -0.18 2.15 -11.91
N THR A 37 -0.50 1.20 -12.78
CA THR A 37 -1.50 1.34 -13.84
C THR A 37 -2.84 0.67 -13.54
N LEU A 38 -2.97 -0.01 -12.41
CA LEU A 38 -4.28 -0.55 -12.03
C LEU A 38 -5.23 0.58 -11.66
N PRO A 39 -6.52 0.47 -12.00
CA PRO A 39 -7.53 1.37 -11.48
C PRO A 39 -7.48 1.39 -9.95
N GLU A 40 -7.47 2.59 -9.37
CA GLU A 40 -7.32 2.80 -7.92
C GLU A 40 -8.36 1.99 -7.13
N ALA A 41 -9.63 2.00 -7.56
CA ALA A 41 -10.70 1.25 -6.92
C ALA A 41 -10.47 -0.27 -6.87
N VAL A 42 -9.86 -0.84 -7.92
CA VAL A 42 -9.55 -2.27 -7.98
C VAL A 42 -8.45 -2.60 -6.97
N PHE A 43 -7.36 -1.84 -6.97
CA PHE A 43 -6.26 -2.04 -6.04
C PHE A 43 -6.69 -1.80 -4.58
N GLN A 44 -7.44 -0.74 -4.30
CA GLN A 44 -7.97 -0.43 -2.97
C GLN A 44 -8.85 -1.56 -2.44
N THR A 45 -9.73 -2.09 -3.29
CA THR A 45 -10.59 -3.23 -2.93
C THR A 45 -9.76 -4.48 -2.64
N LEU A 46 -8.79 -4.80 -3.50
CA LEU A 46 -7.89 -5.93 -3.29
C LEU A 46 -7.09 -5.78 -2.00
N LEU A 47 -6.49 -4.61 -1.76
CA LEU A 47 -5.66 -4.37 -0.60
C LEU A 47 -6.46 -4.51 0.70
N ARG A 48 -7.67 -3.92 0.76
CA ARG A 48 -8.56 -4.03 1.94
C ARG A 48 -8.92 -5.48 2.24
N LYS A 49 -9.21 -6.30 1.22
CA LYS A 49 -9.47 -7.73 1.40
C LYS A 49 -8.23 -8.46 1.93
N LEU A 50 -7.06 -8.20 1.35
CA LEU A 50 -5.80 -8.81 1.76
C LEU A 50 -5.43 -8.50 3.22
N VAL A 51 -5.43 -7.23 3.63
CA VAL A 51 -5.00 -6.83 4.98
C VAL A 51 -5.91 -7.36 6.09
N VAL A 52 -7.19 -7.64 5.78
CA VAL A 52 -8.11 -8.29 6.71
C VAL A 52 -7.87 -9.80 6.73
N ARG A 53 -7.73 -10.42 5.55
CA ARG A 53 -7.63 -11.88 5.42
C ARG A 53 -6.28 -12.45 5.85
N ILE A 54 -5.22 -11.69 5.65
CA ILE A 54 -3.83 -12.05 5.95
C ILE A 54 -3.24 -10.96 6.85
N PRO A 55 -3.53 -10.98 8.17
CA PRO A 55 -3.17 -9.90 9.08
C PRO A 55 -1.69 -9.94 9.48
N THR A 56 -0.80 -9.80 8.50
CA THR A 56 0.67 -9.75 8.64
C THR A 56 1.19 -8.32 8.46
N VAL A 57 2.50 -8.14 8.30
CA VAL A 57 3.11 -6.83 7.98
C VAL A 57 2.98 -6.55 6.48
N TYR A 58 2.52 -5.36 6.12
CA TYR A 58 2.53 -4.86 4.75
C TYR A 58 3.53 -3.71 4.63
N ASN A 59 4.52 -3.89 3.75
CA ASN A 59 5.58 -2.92 3.51
C ASN A 59 5.32 -2.19 2.19
N TYR A 60 5.21 -0.86 2.22
CA TYR A 60 4.81 -0.07 1.06
C TYR A 60 5.94 0.77 0.51
N HIS A 61 6.25 0.57 -0.77
CA HIS A 61 6.74 1.66 -1.60
C HIS A 61 5.53 2.42 -2.14
N ILE A 62 5.17 3.50 -1.45
CA ILE A 62 3.97 4.31 -1.73
C ILE A 62 3.99 4.93 -3.13
N ARG A 63 2.81 5.28 -3.65
CA ARG A 63 2.61 5.63 -5.07
C ARG A 63 3.44 6.83 -5.53
N ASN A 64 3.52 7.86 -4.69
CA ASN A 64 4.27 9.07 -4.95
C ASN A 64 5.08 9.44 -3.69
N GLN A 65 6.38 9.66 -3.85
CA GLN A 65 7.25 10.14 -2.77
C GLN A 65 7.70 11.60 -2.99
N ASN A 66 7.16 12.28 -4.00
CA ASN A 66 7.48 13.65 -4.39
C ASN A 66 6.40 14.60 -3.83
N ALA A 67 5.66 15.31 -4.69
CA ALA A 67 4.68 16.30 -4.24
C ALA A 67 3.44 15.71 -3.55
N GLN A 68 3.05 14.46 -3.87
CA GLN A 68 1.80 13.84 -3.39
C GLN A 68 2.04 12.74 -2.34
N VAL A 69 3.04 12.95 -1.50
CA VAL A 69 3.47 11.93 -0.53
C VAL A 69 2.44 11.68 0.56
N PHE A 70 1.74 12.70 1.03
CA PHE A 70 0.74 12.55 2.09
C PHE A 70 -0.53 11.87 1.58
N GLU A 71 -0.95 12.17 0.36
CA GLU A 71 -2.03 11.46 -0.34
C GLU A 71 -1.66 9.99 -0.55
N SER A 72 -0.39 9.71 -0.86
CA SER A 72 0.10 8.34 -1.03
C SER A 72 0.26 7.58 0.29
N LEU A 73 0.47 8.28 1.41
CA LEU A 73 0.42 7.70 2.76
C LEU A 73 -1.03 7.38 3.14
N GLU A 74 -1.95 8.32 2.92
CA GLU A 74 -3.37 8.14 3.19
C GLU A 74 -3.98 6.99 2.38
N GLU A 75 -3.55 6.83 1.11
CA GLU A 75 -3.95 5.71 0.24
C GLU A 75 -3.77 4.34 0.93
N VAL A 76 -2.67 4.17 1.67
CA VAL A 76 -2.37 2.90 2.36
C VAL A 76 -2.90 2.88 3.80
N PHE A 77 -2.89 4.01 4.52
CA PHE A 77 -3.43 4.10 5.87
C PHE A 77 -4.94 3.82 5.89
N ALA A 78 -5.69 4.34 4.91
CA ALA A 78 -7.11 4.10 4.78
C ALA A 78 -7.46 2.61 4.68
N CYS A 79 -6.61 1.78 4.05
CA CYS A 79 -6.80 0.33 3.99
C CYS A 79 -6.56 -0.36 5.34
N HIS A 80 -5.67 0.19 6.17
CA HIS A 80 -5.29 -0.41 7.45
C HIS A 80 -6.17 0.05 8.63
N ARG A 81 -6.95 1.12 8.50
CA ARG A 81 -7.83 1.58 9.59
C ARG A 81 -8.78 0.45 10.02
N GLY A 82 -8.68 0.04 11.28
CA GLY A 82 -9.47 -1.05 11.86
C GLY A 82 -8.99 -2.46 11.51
N ALA A 83 -7.95 -2.62 10.69
CA ALA A 83 -7.33 -3.91 10.39
C ALA A 83 -6.27 -4.27 11.45
N LYS A 84 -5.99 -5.58 11.59
CA LYS A 84 -4.91 -6.08 12.46
C LYS A 84 -3.55 -6.13 11.77
N ALA A 85 -3.51 -6.01 10.44
CA ALA A 85 -2.28 -5.98 9.67
C ALA A 85 -1.46 -4.73 10.00
N HIS A 86 -0.15 -4.89 10.15
CA HIS A 86 0.76 -3.79 10.41
C HIS A 86 1.10 -3.05 9.10
N CYS A 87 0.98 -1.72 9.09
CA CYS A 87 1.40 -0.89 7.96
C CYS A 87 2.83 -0.38 8.19
N HIS A 88 3.74 -0.66 7.26
CA HIS A 88 5.11 -0.17 7.28
C HIS A 88 5.41 0.61 5.99
N ILE A 89 5.87 1.85 6.14
CA ILE A 89 6.26 2.68 5.00
C ILE A 89 7.74 2.50 4.73
N SER A 90 8.05 1.83 3.62
CA SER A 90 9.43 1.63 3.19
C SER A 90 10.08 2.97 2.85
N HIS A 91 11.30 3.20 3.35
CA HIS A 91 12.21 4.28 2.94
C HIS A 91 11.49 5.63 2.68
N LEU A 92 10.68 6.08 3.65
CA LEU A 92 9.94 7.34 3.56
C LEU A 92 10.90 8.49 3.29
N LYS A 93 10.57 9.30 2.28
CA LYS A 93 11.36 10.44 1.85
C LYS A 93 10.47 11.45 1.12
N PHE A 94 10.90 12.72 1.13
CA PHE A 94 10.45 13.70 0.14
C PHE A 94 11.46 13.73 -1.01
N ALA A 95 11.15 13.01 -2.09
CA ALA A 95 12.00 12.90 -3.26
C ALA A 95 11.94 14.18 -4.12
N GLY A 96 13.05 14.52 -4.77
CA GLY A 96 13.16 15.66 -5.69
C GLY A 96 13.97 16.83 -5.13
N ALA A 97 14.65 17.56 -6.02
CA ALA A 97 15.52 18.68 -5.65
C ALA A 97 14.78 19.80 -4.92
N THR A 98 13.49 19.99 -5.23
CA THR A 98 12.62 20.98 -4.60
C THR A 98 12.35 20.72 -3.12
N HIS A 99 12.72 19.55 -2.57
CA HIS A 99 12.39 19.13 -1.21
C HIS A 99 13.62 18.98 -0.29
N ILE A 100 14.81 19.26 -0.79
CA ILE A 100 16.05 19.18 -0.02
C ILE A 100 15.99 20.16 1.15
N GLY A 101 16.21 19.66 2.37
CA GLY A 101 16.22 20.46 3.59
C GLY A 101 14.84 20.93 4.08
N GLN A 102 13.74 20.47 3.47
CA GLN A 102 12.38 20.93 3.79
C GLN A 102 11.56 19.95 4.63
N VAL A 103 12.19 18.91 5.20
CA VAL A 103 11.51 17.82 5.90
C VAL A 103 10.55 18.35 6.98
N ASP A 104 11.04 19.21 7.88
CA ASP A 104 10.23 19.75 8.98
C ASP A 104 9.06 20.61 8.48
N ALA A 105 9.32 21.50 7.53
CA ALA A 105 8.31 22.40 6.96
C ALA A 105 7.18 21.64 6.25
N ARG A 106 7.50 20.50 5.62
CA ARG A 106 6.49 19.66 4.96
C ARG A 106 5.76 18.78 5.97
N PHE A 107 6.46 18.13 6.90
CA PHE A 107 5.82 17.31 7.93
C PHE A 107 4.87 18.12 8.81
N ALA A 108 5.10 19.42 9.00
CA ALA A 108 4.13 20.29 9.68
C ALA A 108 2.74 20.35 9.00
N GLN A 109 2.65 19.97 7.72
CA GLN A 109 1.40 19.89 6.96
C GLN A 109 0.73 18.52 7.06
N PHE A 110 1.43 17.51 7.59
CA PHE A 110 0.89 16.16 7.70
C PHE A 110 -0.11 16.09 8.85
N GLN A 111 -1.37 15.78 8.53
CA GLN A 111 -2.42 15.51 9.49
C GLN A 111 -2.84 14.04 9.36
N PRO A 112 -2.60 13.20 10.38
CA PRO A 112 -2.88 11.76 10.35
C PRO A 112 -4.38 11.43 10.48
#